data_AF-W1XFR6-F1
#
_entry.id   AF-W1XFR6-F1
#
_cell.length_a   1.000
_cell.length_b   1.000
_cell.length_c   1.000
_cell.angle_alpha   90.00
_cell.angle_beta   90.00
_cell.angle_gamma   90.00
#
_symmetry.space_group_name_H-M   'P 1'
#
loop_
_entity.id
_entity.type
_entity.pdbx_description
1 polymer ?
#
loop_
_entity_poly.entity_id
_entity_poly.type
_entity_poly.pdbx_seq_one_letter_code
_entity_poly.pdbx_strand_id
1 'polypeptide(L)'
;IFGYYVDLVSEEDRKKENKLNVLNNKLEEKIKQRKEIQKILVNNETCYDILFENSINAVIVHKDGKILYANRSAINLLGYDYIDDFNVKTICEFYTEKQREYINSK
;
A
#
# COMPACT_ATOMS: atom_id res chain seq x y z
N ILE A 1 -52.66 -30.58 21.58
CA ILE A 1 -52.68 -29.29 20.85
C ILE A 1 -51.59 -28.35 21.37
N PHE A 2 -51.52 -28.08 22.68
CA PHE A 2 -50.53 -27.15 23.25
C PHE A 2 -49.07 -27.60 23.13
N GLY A 3 -48.77 -28.90 23.31
CA GLY A 3 -47.40 -29.43 23.19
C GLY A 3 -46.76 -29.22 21.80
N TYR A 4 -47.53 -29.43 20.74
CA TYR A 4 -47.06 -29.20 19.37
C TYR A 4 -46.67 -27.74 19.10
N TYR A 5 -47.38 -26.79 19.73
CA TYR A 5 -47.06 -25.36 19.62
C TYR A 5 -45.76 -25.02 20.37
N VAL A 6 -45.56 -25.58 21.56
CA VAL A 6 -44.32 -25.40 22.34
C VAL A 6 -43.11 -25.96 21.60
N ASP A 7 -43.24 -27.15 21.01
CA ASP A 7 -42.14 -27.79 20.26
C ASP A 7 -41.75 -26.98 19.00
N LEU A 8 -42.75 -26.45 18.28
CA LEU A 8 -42.53 -25.68 17.05
C LEU A 8 -41.82 -24.35 17.32
N VAL A 9 -42.19 -23.64 18.39
CA VAL A 9 -41.51 -22.41 18.82
C VAL A 9 -40.07 -22.71 19.28
N SER A 10 -39.88 -23.78 20.05
CA SER A 10 -38.55 -24.23 20.52
C SER A 10 -37.59 -24.54 19.36
N GLU A 11 -38.11 -25.17 18.31
CA GLU A 11 -37.38 -25.46 17.07
C GLU A 11 -36.97 -24.18 16.32
N GLU A 12 -37.86 -23.18 16.23
CA GLU A 12 -37.56 -21.90 15.59
C GLU A 12 -36.50 -21.09 16.33
N ASP A 13 -36.59 -21.02 17.65
CA ASP A 13 -35.61 -20.30 18.46
C ASP A 13 -34.23 -20.96 18.36
N ARG A 14 -34.17 -22.30 18.39
CA ARG A 14 -32.93 -23.05 18.14
C ARG A 14 -32.33 -22.75 16.75
N LYS A 15 -33.16 -22.63 15.71
CA LYS A 15 -32.70 -22.28 14.35
C LYS A 15 -32.15 -20.86 14.29
N LYS A 16 -32.82 -19.89 14.92
CA LYS A 16 -32.38 -18.49 14.99
C LYS A 16 -31.05 -18.37 15.74
N GLU A 17 -30.92 -19.05 16.87
CA GLU A 17 -29.71 -19.03 17.68
C GLU A 17 -28.51 -19.63 16.94
N ASN A 18 -28.71 -20.76 16.26
CA ASN A 18 -27.68 -21.33 15.39
C ASN A 18 -27.27 -20.38 14.25
N LYS A 19 -28.25 -19.74 13.59
CA LYS A 19 -27.97 -18.80 12.51
C LYS A 19 -27.24 -17.55 13.02
N LEU A 20 -27.60 -17.07 14.21
CA LEU A 20 -26.94 -15.94 14.86
C LEU A 20 -25.48 -16.26 15.19
N ASN A 21 -25.22 -17.44 15.76
CA ASN A 21 -23.86 -17.88 16.09
C ASN A 21 -22.98 -18.00 14.83
N VAL A 22 -23.52 -18.58 13.75
CA VAL A 22 -22.79 -18.65 12.47
C VAL A 22 -22.50 -17.26 11.91
N LEU A 23 -23.47 -16.33 11.99
CA LEU A 23 -23.28 -14.98 11.47
C LEU A 23 -22.28 -14.18 12.30
N ASN A 24 -22.32 -14.32 13.63
CA ASN A 24 -21.36 -13.68 14.52
C ASN A 24 -19.93 -14.15 14.23
N ASN A 25 -19.71 -15.46 14.11
CA ASN A 25 -18.39 -16.01 13.78
C ASN A 25 -17.87 -15.48 12.44
N LYS A 26 -18.72 -15.44 11.41
CA LYS A 26 -18.36 -14.86 10.10
C LYS A 26 -18.05 -13.37 10.18
N LEU A 27 -18.79 -12.63 10.99
CA LEU A 27 -18.58 -11.20 11.18
C LEU A 27 -17.25 -10.94 11.89
N GLU A 28 -16.93 -11.72 12.94
CA GLU A 28 -15.64 -11.64 13.63
C GLU A 28 -14.47 -11.93 12.69
N GLU A 29 -14.57 -12.97 11.86
CA GLU A 29 -13.55 -13.30 10.87
C GLU A 29 -13.36 -12.14 9.87
N LYS A 30 -14.45 -11.57 9.36
CA LYS A 30 -14.38 -10.44 8.41
C LYS A 30 -13.78 -9.19 9.05
N ILE A 31 -14.07 -8.91 10.32
CA ILE A 31 -13.47 -7.81 11.07
C ILE A 31 -11.97 -8.04 11.26
N LYS A 32 -11.56 -9.27 11.59
CA LYS A 32 -10.15 -9.63 11.73
C LYS A 32 -9.38 -9.40 10.42
N GLN A 33 -9.90 -9.94 9.31
CA GLN A 33 -9.31 -9.75 7.98
C GLN A 33 -9.19 -8.26 7.62
N ARG A 34 -10.24 -7.47 7.86
CA ARG A 34 -10.21 -6.03 7.60
C ARG A 34 -9.13 -5.32 8.40
N LYS A 35 -8.98 -5.63 9.69
CA LYS A 35 -7.96 -5.02 10.56
C LYS A 35 -6.54 -5.38 10.10
N GLU A 36 -6.32 -6.62 9.69
CA GLU A 36 -5.02 -7.05 9.17
C GLU A 36 -4.65 -6.30 7.88
N ILE A 37 -5.57 -6.19 6.93
CA ILE A 37 -5.37 -5.42 5.70
C ILE A 37 -5.08 -3.94 6.02
N GLN A 38 -5.86 -3.32 6.90
CA GLN A 38 -5.63 -1.93 7.31
C GLN A 38 -4.26 -1.75 7.95
N LYS A 39 -3.83 -2.67 8.81
CA LYS A 39 -2.50 -2.63 9.43
C LYS A 39 -1.39 -2.74 8.40
N ILE A 40 -1.52 -3.64 7.42
CA ILE A 40 -0.53 -3.80 6.33
C ILE A 40 -0.47 -2.53 5.49
N LEU A 41 -1.61 -1.92 5.14
CA LEU A 41 -1.65 -0.67 4.38
C LEU A 41 -0.95 0.46 5.13
N VAL A 42 -1.30 0.70 6.40
CA VAL A 42 -0.69 1.75 7.22
C VAL A 42 0.81 1.53 7.38
N ASN A 43 1.23 0.29 7.66
CA ASN A 43 2.65 -0.04 7.76
C ASN A 43 3.39 0.19 6.44
N ASN A 44 2.80 -0.19 5.31
CA ASN A 44 3.41 0.02 4.00
C ASN A 44 3.51 1.50 3.64
N GLU A 45 2.47 2.28 3.91
CA GLU A 45 2.47 3.73 3.67
C GLU A 45 3.53 4.43 4.54
N THR A 46 3.58 4.10 5.82
CA THR A 46 4.59 4.65 6.75
C THR A 46 6.00 4.23 6.35
N CYS A 47 6.19 2.96 5.96
CA CYS A 47 7.49 2.46 5.54
C CYS A 47 7.91 3.10 4.21
N TYR A 48 6.98 3.27 3.27
CA TYR A 48 7.22 4.00 2.03
C TYR A 48 7.61 5.45 2.31
N ASP A 49 6.87 6.14 3.17
CA ASP A 49 7.17 7.52 3.52
C ASP A 49 8.57 7.66 4.13
N ILE A 50 8.94 6.81 5.09
CA ILE A 50 10.27 6.84 5.72
C ILE A 50 11.39 6.44 4.77
N LEU A 51 11.17 5.42 3.92
CA LEU A 51 12.21 4.86 3.07
C LEU A 51 12.38 5.58 1.73
N PHE A 52 11.33 6.22 1.22
CA PHE A 52 11.33 6.92 -0.05
C PHE A 52 11.20 8.43 0.16
N GLU A 53 10.05 8.95 0.59
CA GLU A 53 9.78 10.40 0.64
C GLU A 53 10.71 11.17 1.60
N ASN A 54 10.71 10.76 2.87
CA ASN A 54 11.43 11.39 3.97
C ASN A 54 12.78 10.70 4.26
N SER A 55 13.24 9.87 3.34
CA SER A 55 14.55 9.22 3.46
C SER A 55 15.68 10.24 3.36
N ILE A 56 16.70 10.09 4.20
CA ILE A 56 17.94 10.90 4.14
C ILE A 56 18.70 10.63 2.83
N ASN A 57 18.59 9.41 2.31
CA ASN A 57 19.24 9.06 1.06
C ASN A 57 18.46 9.64 -0.13
N ALA A 58 19.19 10.15 -1.11
CA ALA A 58 18.61 10.54 -2.39
C ALA A 58 18.11 9.30 -3.14
N VAL A 59 16.82 9.29 -3.50
CA VAL A 59 16.19 8.22 -4.26
C VAL A 59 15.63 8.79 -5.56
N ILE A 60 16.04 8.22 -6.69
CA ILE A 60 15.57 8.57 -8.03
C ILE A 60 15.12 7.31 -8.74
N VAL A 61 13.91 7.33 -9.30
CA VAL A 61 13.38 6.27 -10.17
C VAL A 61 13.26 6.83 -11.57
N HIS A 62 13.87 6.16 -12.54
CA HIS A 62 13.82 6.55 -13.93
C HIS A 62 13.48 5.37 -14.84
N LYS A 63 12.95 5.65 -16.03
CA LYS A 63 12.69 4.68 -17.09
C LYS A 63 13.03 5.32 -18.43
N ASP A 64 13.78 4.60 -19.26
CA ASP A 64 14.19 5.06 -20.60
C ASP A 64 14.87 6.45 -20.56
N GLY A 65 15.72 6.65 -19.55
CA GLY A 65 16.42 7.91 -19.31
C GLY A 65 15.56 9.03 -18.69
N LYS A 66 14.22 8.91 -18.68
CA LYS A 66 13.31 9.89 -18.12
C LYS A 66 13.07 9.63 -16.64
N ILE A 67 13.19 10.66 -15.82
CA ILE A 67 12.95 10.54 -14.38
C ILE A 67 11.44 10.49 -14.14
N LEU A 68 11.00 9.46 -13.39
CA LEU A 68 9.61 9.23 -13.02
C LEU A 68 9.31 9.71 -11.59
N TYR A 69 10.32 9.69 -10.73
CA TYR A 69 10.19 10.07 -9.33
C TYR A 69 11.56 10.47 -8.75
N ALA A 70 11.56 11.47 -7.89
CA ALA A 70 12.71 11.82 -7.05
C ALA A 70 12.20 12.31 -5.69
N ASN A 71 12.76 11.76 -4.61
CA ASN A 71 12.40 12.19 -3.27
C ASN A 71 13.02 13.55 -2.92
N ARG A 72 12.60 14.14 -1.79
CA ARG A 72 13.08 15.46 -1.36
C ARG A 72 14.59 15.53 -1.20
N SER A 73 15.22 14.48 -0.69
CA SER A 73 16.67 14.40 -0.54
C SER A 73 17.40 14.41 -1.88
N ALA A 74 16.86 13.76 -2.92
CA ALA A 74 17.42 13.82 -4.28
C ALA A 74 17.31 15.21 -4.90
N ILE A 75 16.18 15.88 -4.72
CA ILE A 75 15.96 17.26 -5.19
C ILE A 75 16.98 18.21 -4.56
N ASN A 76 17.12 18.13 -3.24
CA ASN A 76 18.09 18.91 -2.47
C ASN A 76 19.54 18.63 -2.90
N LEU A 77 19.90 17.35 -3.08
CA LEU A 77 21.24 16.93 -3.49
C LEU A 77 21.62 17.50 -4.87
N LEU A 78 20.65 17.54 -5.78
CA LEU A 78 20.86 18.02 -7.14
C LEU A 78 20.71 19.54 -7.28
N GLY A 79 20.36 20.25 -6.18
CA GLY A 79 20.30 21.70 -6.13
C GLY A 79 19.09 22.32 -6.82
N TYR A 80 17.98 21.58 -6.92
CA TYR A 80 16.72 22.11 -7.46
C TYR A 80 15.79 22.52 -6.32
N ASP A 81 15.00 23.57 -6.53
CA ASP A 81 14.04 24.04 -5.54
C ASP A 81 12.68 23.31 -5.64
N TYR A 82 12.31 22.76 -6.81
CA TYR A 82 11.01 22.13 -7.06
C TYR A 82 11.07 20.93 -8.04
N ILE A 83 10.17 19.96 -7.82
CA ILE A 83 10.00 18.74 -8.63
C ILE A 83 9.57 19.03 -10.08
N ASP A 84 8.87 20.15 -10.33
CA ASP A 84 8.34 20.45 -11.66
C ASP A 84 9.42 20.79 -12.69
N ASP A 85 10.57 21.32 -12.26
CA ASP A 85 11.76 21.51 -13.11
C ASP A 85 12.47 20.19 -13.47
N PHE A 86 12.09 19.10 -12.81
CA PHE A 86 12.68 17.76 -12.96
C PHE A 86 12.03 16.96 -14.11
N ASN A 87 10.83 17.33 -14.54
CA ASN A 87 10.03 16.59 -15.53
C ASN A 87 10.56 16.65 -16.98
N VAL A 88 11.60 17.45 -17.23
CA VAL A 88 12.17 17.68 -18.58
C VAL A 88 13.61 17.16 -18.71
N LYS A 89 14.24 16.71 -17.62
CA LYS A 89 15.66 16.33 -17.64
C LYS A 89 15.85 14.82 -17.77
N THR A 90 16.85 14.46 -18.57
CA THR A 90 17.27 13.06 -18.73
C THR A 90 18.27 12.74 -17.63
N ILE A 91 18.15 11.59 -16.95
CA ILE A 91 19.12 11.12 -15.94
C ILE A 91 20.57 11.14 -16.48
N CYS A 92 20.72 11.05 -17.81
CA CYS A 92 21.99 11.10 -18.53
C CYS A 92 22.75 12.43 -18.42
N GLU A 93 22.10 13.52 -18.04
CA GLU A 93 22.74 14.81 -17.76
C GLU A 93 23.61 14.74 -16.49
N PHE A 94 23.29 13.83 -15.56
CA PHE A 94 24.02 13.64 -14.30
C PHE A 94 25.09 12.55 -14.38
N TYR A 95 25.16 11.80 -15.48
CA TYR A 95 26.21 10.81 -15.71
C TYR A 95 27.48 11.48 -16.23
N THR A 96 28.62 11.02 -15.73
CA THR A 96 29.91 11.33 -16.37
C THR A 96 29.98 10.67 -17.76
N GLU A 97 30.82 11.20 -18.64
CA GLU A 97 31.00 10.71 -20.02
C GLU A 97 31.24 9.19 -20.08
N LYS A 98 32.04 8.70 -19.14
CA LYS A 98 32.40 7.28 -18.98
C LYS A 98 31.21 6.37 -18.59
N GLN A 99 30.20 6.91 -17.90
CA GLN A 99 29.00 6.17 -17.49
C GLN A 99 27.97 6.12 -18.61
N ARG A 100 27.89 7.14 -19.47
CA ARG A 100 26.99 7.16 -20.63
C ARG A 100 27.35 6.09 -21.65
N GLU A 101 28.64 5.86 -21.89
CA GLU A 101 29.12 4.81 -22.80
C GLU A 101 28.71 3.41 -22.35
N TYR A 102 28.72 3.13 -21.04
CA TYR A 102 28.35 1.81 -20.49
C TYR A 102 26.86 1.51 -20.58
N ILE A 103 26.01 2.54 -20.43
CA ILE A 103 24.54 2.38 -20.51
C ILE A 103 24.09 2.20 -21.95
N ASN A 104 24.72 2.88 -22.91
CA ASN A 104 24.40 2.75 -24.34
C ASN A 104 25.04 1.51 -25.00
N SER A 105 25.96 0.81 -24.34
CA SER A 105 26.60 -0.40 -24.86
C SER A 105 25.86 -1.70 -24.47
N LYS A 106 24.65 -1.61 -23.93
CA LYS A 106 23.86 -2.76 -23.44
C LYS A 106 22.41 -2.62 -23.86
#